data_AF-A0A1G7SCQ2-F1
#
_entry.id   AF-A0A1G7SCQ2-F1
#
_cell.length_a   1.000
_cell.length_b   1.000
_cell.length_c   1.000
_cell.angle_alpha   90.00
_cell.angle_beta   90.00
_cell.angle_gamma   90.00
#
_symmetry.space_group_name_H-M   'P 1'
#
loop_
_entity.id
_entity.type
_entity.pdbx_description
1 polymer ?
#
loop_
_entity_poly.entity_id
_entity_poly.type
_entity_poly.pdbx_seq_one_letter_code
_entity_poly.pdbx_strand_id
1 'polypeptide(L)'
;MSSNKIIKPKLHHVNFNTNKLQEMIDWYALVLGMKANFQSSAAAFLSNDESNHRIAMINTPQLDDDPNRYQHISFQHHAYEYDSLNDLLDTYFRLKEHGIVPLFNLDHGLTTSMYYVDPDRHMVELQIDNHEDWAASTIFLQTSEDFRANPIGVEFVPEEMKADLDSGLSLKEIHKKSYAGAYKPETPFDFSHLTTAL
;
A
#
# COMPACT_ATOMS: atom_id res chain seq x y z
N MET A 1 -7.91 43.47 -0.48
CA MET A 1 -6.81 42.65 0.05
C MET A 1 -7.17 41.20 -0.20
N SER A 2 -6.41 40.50 -1.04
CA SER A 2 -6.58 39.05 -1.24
C SER A 2 -6.28 38.35 0.08
N SER A 3 -7.19 37.50 0.58
CA SER A 3 -6.94 36.76 1.82
C SER A 3 -5.77 35.80 1.61
N ASN A 4 -4.75 35.83 2.48
CA ASN A 4 -3.71 34.79 2.59
C ASN A 4 -4.27 33.45 3.13
N LYS A 5 -5.56 33.17 2.89
CA LYS A 5 -6.21 31.95 3.34
C LYS A 5 -5.73 30.79 2.48
N ILE A 6 -5.00 29.87 3.09
CA ILE A 6 -4.63 28.61 2.44
C ILE A 6 -5.87 27.69 2.48
N ILE A 7 -6.36 27.31 1.30
CA ILE A 7 -7.39 26.28 1.12
C ILE A 7 -6.66 24.93 1.07
N LYS A 8 -7.15 23.94 1.83
CA LYS A 8 -6.54 22.61 1.95
C LYS A 8 -7.43 21.56 1.28
N PRO A 9 -7.31 21.33 -0.05
CA PRO A 9 -8.07 20.29 -0.73
C PRO A 9 -7.61 18.89 -0.27
N LYS A 10 -8.53 17.92 -0.30
CA LYS A 10 -8.19 16.50 -0.12
C LYS A 10 -7.71 15.93 -1.45
N LEU A 11 -6.81 14.94 -1.42
CA LEU A 11 -6.52 14.12 -2.60
C LEU A 11 -7.81 13.43 -3.04
N HIS A 12 -8.12 13.53 -4.34
CA HIS A 12 -9.32 12.90 -4.89
C HIS A 12 -8.99 11.57 -5.56
N HIS A 13 -8.11 11.59 -6.57
CA HIS A 13 -7.78 10.42 -7.38
C HIS A 13 -6.34 10.50 -7.89
N VAL A 14 -5.85 9.34 -8.34
CA VAL A 14 -4.64 9.20 -9.17
C VAL A 14 -5.05 8.74 -10.57
N ASN A 15 -4.24 9.04 -11.58
CA ASN A 15 -4.51 8.67 -12.97
C ASN A 15 -3.33 7.88 -13.54
N PHE A 16 -3.62 6.74 -14.15
CA PHE A 16 -2.63 5.87 -14.79
C PHE A 16 -2.83 5.86 -16.30
N ASN A 17 -1.72 5.87 -17.04
CA ASN A 17 -1.75 5.44 -18.43
C ASN A 17 -1.35 3.96 -18.49
N THR A 18 -2.09 3.16 -19.26
CA THR A 18 -1.88 1.72 -19.36
C THR A 18 -2.13 1.24 -20.78
N ASN A 19 -1.43 0.21 -21.24
CA ASN A 19 -1.81 -0.56 -22.44
C ASN A 19 -2.55 -1.87 -22.10
N LYS A 20 -2.82 -2.13 -20.81
CA LYS A 20 -3.45 -3.34 -20.26
C LYS A 20 -4.76 -3.03 -19.52
N LEU A 21 -5.62 -2.18 -20.11
CA LEU A 21 -6.78 -1.60 -19.42
C LEU A 21 -7.65 -2.64 -18.68
N GLN A 22 -8.04 -3.73 -19.33
CA GLN A 22 -8.91 -4.72 -18.69
C GLN A 22 -8.20 -5.49 -17.57
N GLU A 23 -6.92 -5.85 -17.76
CA GLU A 23 -6.14 -6.55 -16.73
C GLU A 23 -5.98 -5.68 -15.48
N MET A 24 -5.74 -4.37 -15.65
CA MET A 24 -5.71 -3.41 -14.56
C MET A 24 -7.07 -3.33 -13.84
N ILE A 25 -8.17 -3.22 -14.58
CA ILE A 25 -9.52 -3.18 -13.99
C ILE A 25 -9.78 -4.42 -13.14
N ASP A 26 -9.50 -5.61 -13.68
CA ASP A 26 -9.77 -6.89 -13.01
C ASP A 26 -8.89 -7.05 -11.77
N TRP A 27 -7.63 -6.62 -11.85
CA TRP A 27 -6.70 -6.65 -10.72
C TRP A 27 -7.16 -5.73 -9.58
N TYR A 28 -7.51 -4.47 -9.89
CA TYR A 28 -7.98 -3.52 -8.87
C TYR A 28 -9.35 -3.91 -8.28
N ALA A 29 -10.21 -4.57 -9.07
CA ALA A 29 -11.45 -5.16 -8.56
C ALA A 29 -11.17 -6.30 -7.57
N LEU A 30 -10.23 -7.19 -7.88
CA LEU A 30 -9.89 -8.33 -7.03
C LEU A 30 -9.14 -7.92 -5.74
N VAL A 31 -8.19 -6.99 -5.85
CA VAL A 31 -7.32 -6.57 -4.74
C VAL A 31 -8.04 -5.60 -3.80
N LEU A 32 -8.73 -4.60 -4.34
CA LEU A 32 -9.29 -3.48 -3.57
C LEU A 32 -10.82 -3.41 -3.55
N GLY A 33 -11.50 -4.38 -4.19
CA GLY A 33 -12.97 -4.35 -4.32
C GLY A 33 -13.49 -3.21 -5.19
N MET A 34 -12.63 -2.61 -6.03
CA MET A 34 -13.01 -1.48 -6.86
C MET A 34 -14.02 -1.86 -7.94
N LYS A 35 -14.94 -0.95 -8.21
CA LYS A 35 -15.92 -1.04 -9.29
C LYS A 35 -15.67 0.05 -10.31
N ALA A 36 -15.73 -0.30 -11.59
CA ALA A 36 -15.72 0.68 -12.66
C ALA A 36 -17.08 1.39 -12.70
N ASN A 37 -17.10 2.65 -12.24
CA ASN A 37 -18.27 3.53 -12.38
C ASN A 37 -18.48 3.98 -13.83
N PHE A 38 -17.40 3.95 -14.62
CA PHE A 38 -17.42 4.11 -16.07
C PHE A 38 -16.31 3.27 -16.69
N GLN A 39 -16.60 2.66 -17.85
CA GLN A 39 -15.62 1.95 -18.67
C GLN A 39 -15.94 2.13 -20.15
N SER A 40 -14.91 2.38 -20.95
CA SER A 40 -14.92 2.40 -22.42
C SER A 40 -13.65 1.76 -22.96
N SER A 41 -13.50 1.67 -24.28
CA SER A 41 -12.24 1.22 -24.89
C SER A 41 -11.07 2.18 -24.66
N ALA A 42 -11.35 3.45 -24.32
CA ALA A 42 -10.33 4.49 -24.17
C ALA A 42 -9.97 4.78 -22.70
N ALA A 43 -10.88 4.55 -21.76
CA ALA A 43 -10.67 4.89 -20.36
C ALA A 43 -11.61 4.14 -19.41
N ALA A 44 -11.22 4.05 -18.14
CA ALA A 44 -12.04 3.58 -17.04
C ALA A 44 -11.85 4.44 -15.78
N PHE A 45 -12.89 4.54 -14.96
CA PHE A 45 -12.92 5.30 -13.71
C PHE A 45 -13.46 4.41 -12.59
N LEU A 46 -12.61 4.09 -11.62
CA LEU A 46 -12.84 3.07 -10.61
C LEU A 46 -12.94 3.68 -9.22
N SER A 47 -13.84 3.13 -8.40
CA SER A 47 -13.98 3.48 -6.99
C SER A 47 -14.27 2.25 -6.12
N ASN A 48 -13.78 2.26 -4.89
CA ASN A 48 -14.18 1.34 -3.81
C ASN A 48 -14.88 2.08 -2.64
N ASP A 49 -15.20 3.36 -2.81
CA ASP A 49 -15.95 4.19 -1.86
C ASP A 49 -17.06 4.99 -2.57
N GLU A 50 -17.65 5.97 -1.89
CA GLU A 50 -18.72 6.82 -2.42
C GLU A 50 -18.28 7.83 -3.50
N SER A 51 -16.97 8.00 -3.71
CA SER A 51 -16.46 8.93 -4.71
C SER A 51 -16.77 8.45 -6.13
N ASN A 52 -16.83 9.38 -7.08
CA ASN A 52 -17.04 9.03 -8.48
C ASN A 52 -15.86 8.20 -9.06
N HIS A 53 -14.64 8.41 -8.56
CA HIS A 53 -13.45 7.56 -8.77
C HIS A 53 -12.31 7.94 -7.83
N ARG A 54 -11.50 6.94 -7.47
CA ARG A 54 -10.18 7.06 -6.83
C ARG A 54 -9.05 6.76 -7.80
N ILE A 55 -9.32 5.93 -8.81
CA ILE A 55 -8.38 5.63 -9.89
C ILE A 55 -9.04 5.95 -11.23
N ALA A 56 -8.36 6.76 -12.04
CA ALA A 56 -8.62 6.89 -13.46
C ALA A 56 -7.56 6.10 -14.24
N MET A 57 -7.98 5.48 -15.36
CA MET A 57 -7.10 4.73 -16.25
C MET A 57 -7.34 5.19 -17.68
N ILE A 58 -6.28 5.56 -18.38
CA ILE A 58 -6.30 5.94 -19.80
C ILE A 58 -5.61 4.84 -20.61
N ASN A 59 -6.35 4.23 -21.52
CA ASN A 59 -5.82 3.23 -22.43
C ASN A 59 -4.95 3.90 -23.49
N THR A 60 -3.65 3.66 -23.42
CA THR A 60 -2.63 4.20 -24.34
C THR A 60 -1.88 3.03 -24.98
N PRO A 61 -2.39 2.46 -26.08
CA PRO A 61 -1.84 1.23 -26.68
C PRO A 61 -0.38 1.34 -27.16
N GLN A 62 0.14 2.54 -27.34
CA GLN A 62 1.51 2.79 -27.80
C GLN A 62 2.54 2.83 -26.67
N LEU A 63 2.13 2.60 -25.42
CA LEU A 63 3.07 2.52 -24.30
C LEU A 63 3.83 1.19 -24.32
N ASP A 64 5.07 1.26 -23.86
CA ASP A 64 5.95 0.12 -23.58
C ASP A 64 6.49 0.25 -22.14
N ASP A 65 6.90 -0.88 -21.57
CA ASP A 65 7.57 -0.90 -20.26
C ASP A 65 8.92 -0.17 -20.35
N ASP A 66 9.19 0.71 -19.38
CA ASP A 66 10.51 1.35 -19.23
C ASP A 66 11.50 0.38 -18.57
N PRO A 67 12.53 -0.10 -19.30
CA PRO A 67 13.52 -1.04 -18.74
C PRO A 67 14.39 -0.40 -17.64
N ASN A 68 14.46 0.93 -17.59
CA ASN A 68 15.27 1.69 -16.63
C ASN A 68 14.43 2.39 -15.56
N ARG A 69 13.15 2.01 -15.37
CA ARG A 69 12.20 2.72 -14.49
C ARG A 69 12.72 2.99 -13.07
N TYR A 70 13.55 2.11 -12.51
CA TYR A 70 14.09 2.26 -11.15
C TYR A 70 15.25 3.27 -11.06
N GLN A 71 15.75 3.76 -12.20
CA GLN A 71 16.77 4.81 -12.28
C GLN A 71 16.15 6.20 -12.53
N HIS A 72 14.84 6.27 -12.76
CA HIS A 72 14.12 7.50 -13.08
C HIS A 72 13.30 8.00 -11.89
N ILE A 73 13.07 9.32 -11.86
CA ILE A 73 12.10 9.92 -10.93
C ILE A 73 10.73 9.31 -11.24
N SER A 74 10.09 8.75 -10.21
CA SER A 74 8.86 7.99 -10.38
C SER A 74 7.89 8.20 -9.22
N PHE A 75 6.61 7.88 -9.48
CA PHE A 75 5.62 7.70 -8.44
C PHE A 75 5.85 6.34 -7.79
N GLN A 76 6.18 6.32 -6.49
CA GLN A 76 6.62 5.08 -5.85
C GLN A 76 5.45 4.14 -5.57
N HIS A 77 4.46 4.55 -4.79
CA HIS A 77 3.25 3.77 -4.51
C HIS A 77 2.05 4.67 -4.17
N HIS A 78 0.86 4.06 -4.13
CA HIS A 78 -0.34 4.62 -3.51
C HIS A 78 -0.89 3.62 -2.49
N ALA A 79 -1.48 4.13 -1.41
CA ALA A 79 -1.81 3.33 -0.23
C ALA A 79 -3.32 3.30 0.08
N TYR A 80 -3.78 2.18 0.62
CA TYR A 80 -5.15 1.93 1.10
C TYR A 80 -5.11 1.42 2.53
N GLU A 81 -5.91 2.06 3.38
CA GLU A 81 -5.97 1.76 4.80
C GLU A 81 -7.17 0.85 5.11
N TYR A 82 -6.91 -0.18 5.90
CA TYR A 82 -7.90 -1.07 6.48
C TYR A 82 -8.19 -0.66 7.92
N ASP A 83 -9.39 -0.97 8.41
CA ASP A 83 -9.81 -0.66 9.78
C ASP A 83 -9.11 -1.54 10.83
N SER A 84 -8.65 -2.75 10.45
CA SER A 84 -8.04 -3.68 11.39
C SER A 84 -6.96 -4.58 10.76
N LEU A 85 -6.03 -5.05 11.62
CA LEU A 85 -5.01 -6.02 11.20
C LEU A 85 -5.61 -7.33 10.70
N ASN A 86 -6.77 -7.73 11.23
CA ASN A 86 -7.48 -8.91 10.75
C ASN A 86 -7.92 -8.74 9.29
N ASP A 87 -8.53 -7.61 8.93
CA ASP A 87 -8.99 -7.38 7.55
C ASP A 87 -7.81 -7.35 6.56
N LEU A 88 -6.69 -6.78 7.00
CA LEU A 88 -5.45 -6.74 6.21
C LEU A 88 -4.90 -8.16 5.98
N LEU A 89 -4.74 -8.97 7.02
CA LEU A 89 -4.20 -10.33 6.92
C LEU A 89 -5.17 -11.30 6.23
N ASP A 90 -6.47 -11.20 6.50
CA ASP A 90 -7.49 -12.01 5.82
C ASP A 90 -7.52 -11.68 4.31
N THR A 91 -7.30 -10.41 3.95
CA THR A 91 -7.09 -10.01 2.55
C THR A 91 -5.84 -10.67 1.96
N TYR A 92 -4.72 -10.71 2.68
CA TYR A 92 -3.53 -11.42 2.22
C TYR A 92 -3.83 -12.89 1.90
N PHE A 93 -4.50 -13.62 2.80
CA PHE A 93 -4.82 -15.04 2.57
C PHE A 93 -5.73 -15.21 1.36
N ARG A 94 -6.77 -14.38 1.24
CA ARG A 94 -7.67 -14.39 0.07
C ARG A 94 -6.91 -14.13 -1.23
N LEU A 95 -6.04 -13.12 -1.29
CA LEU A 95 -5.28 -12.79 -2.51
C LEU A 95 -4.26 -13.87 -2.87
N LYS A 96 -3.66 -14.50 -1.87
CA LYS A 96 -2.74 -15.64 -2.06
C LYS A 96 -3.40 -16.82 -2.77
N GLU A 97 -4.69 -17.08 -2.53
CA GLU A 97 -5.45 -18.11 -3.26
C GLU A 97 -5.55 -17.84 -4.77
N HIS A 98 -5.41 -16.58 -5.18
CA HIS A 98 -5.37 -16.14 -6.58
C HIS A 98 -3.93 -15.99 -7.13
N GLY A 99 -2.91 -16.38 -6.36
CA GLY A 99 -1.51 -16.23 -6.74
C GLY A 99 -1.00 -14.78 -6.67
N ILE A 100 -1.76 -13.87 -6.05
CA ILE A 100 -1.36 -12.48 -5.82
C ILE A 100 -0.73 -12.40 -4.43
N VAL A 101 0.58 -12.24 -4.38
CA VAL A 101 1.36 -12.13 -3.15
C VAL A 101 2.09 -10.78 -3.10
N PRO A 102 2.31 -10.22 -1.91
CA PRO A 102 3.07 -8.98 -1.77
C PRO A 102 4.54 -9.19 -2.18
N LEU A 103 5.14 -8.13 -2.71
CA LEU A 103 6.57 -8.04 -3.00
C LEU A 103 7.40 -8.04 -1.70
N PHE A 104 6.93 -7.32 -0.69
CA PHE A 104 7.48 -7.30 0.67
C PHE A 104 6.42 -6.79 1.66
N ASN A 105 6.65 -7.05 2.95
CA ASN A 105 5.79 -6.61 4.05
C ASN A 105 6.64 -5.93 5.10
N LEU A 106 6.15 -4.81 5.65
CA LEU A 106 6.88 -3.99 6.59
C LEU A 106 5.97 -3.54 7.72
N ASP A 107 6.48 -3.62 8.95
CA ASP A 107 5.97 -2.85 10.07
C ASP A 107 6.84 -1.61 10.21
N HIS A 108 6.31 -0.47 9.75
CA HIS A 108 6.96 0.84 9.73
C HIS A 108 6.96 1.55 11.08
N GLY A 109 6.36 0.96 12.12
CA GLY A 109 6.20 1.63 13.40
C GLY A 109 4.82 2.25 13.49
N LEU A 110 4.56 3.22 12.60
CA LEU A 110 3.25 3.85 12.49
C LEU A 110 2.22 2.97 11.77
N THR A 111 2.67 2.13 10.82
CA THR A 111 1.78 1.31 9.99
C THR A 111 2.32 -0.10 9.82
N THR A 112 1.41 -1.08 9.73
CA THR A 112 1.72 -2.42 9.25
C THR A 112 1.24 -2.52 7.82
N SER A 113 2.16 -2.78 6.89
CA SER A 113 1.96 -2.58 5.45
C SER A 113 2.41 -3.79 4.62
N MET A 114 1.67 -4.08 3.54
CA MET A 114 1.99 -5.08 2.54
C MET A 114 1.96 -4.44 1.14
N TYR A 115 3.05 -4.60 0.39
CA TYR A 115 3.23 -3.93 -0.90
C TYR A 115 3.00 -4.92 -2.05
N TYR A 116 1.95 -4.71 -2.83
CA TYR A 116 1.63 -5.47 -4.03
C TYR A 116 2.08 -4.73 -5.28
N VAL A 117 2.10 -5.43 -6.41
CA VAL A 117 2.51 -4.89 -7.71
C VAL A 117 1.39 -5.13 -8.70
N ASP A 118 0.87 -4.06 -9.29
CA ASP A 118 -0.19 -4.14 -10.31
C ASP A 118 0.37 -4.61 -11.68
N PRO A 119 -0.49 -4.89 -12.68
CA PRO A 119 -0.05 -5.35 -14.01
C PRO A 119 0.93 -4.41 -14.76
N ASP A 120 0.94 -3.11 -14.44
CA ASP A 120 1.89 -2.11 -14.98
C ASP A 120 3.10 -1.88 -14.05
N ARG A 121 3.17 -2.70 -13.00
CA ARG A 121 4.19 -2.73 -11.97
C ARG A 121 4.23 -1.47 -11.09
N HIS A 122 3.11 -0.76 -10.93
CA HIS A 122 2.98 0.23 -9.86
C HIS A 122 2.85 -0.50 -8.53
N MET A 123 3.50 0.05 -7.49
CA MET A 123 3.33 -0.50 -6.14
C MET A 123 2.03 0.01 -5.51
N VAL A 124 1.32 -0.92 -4.87
CA VAL A 124 0.07 -0.68 -4.17
C VAL A 124 0.28 -1.13 -2.73
N GLU A 125 0.19 -0.19 -1.81
CA GLU A 125 0.33 -0.46 -0.39
C GLU A 125 -1.04 -0.73 0.24
N LEU A 126 -1.17 -1.87 0.92
CA LEU A 126 -2.29 -2.17 1.80
C LEU A 126 -1.79 -2.07 3.22
N GLN A 127 -2.41 -1.24 4.06
CA GLN A 127 -1.89 -0.96 5.39
C GLN A 127 -2.98 -0.85 6.45
N ILE A 128 -2.57 -0.85 7.71
CA ILE A 128 -3.33 -0.38 8.86
C ILE A 128 -2.50 0.64 9.64
N ASP A 129 -3.18 1.47 10.44
CA ASP A 129 -2.54 2.32 11.43
C ASP A 129 -2.29 1.54 12.75
N ASN A 130 -1.03 1.46 13.20
CA ASN A 130 -0.65 0.68 14.39
C ASN A 130 -1.06 1.36 15.72
N HIS A 131 -1.42 2.65 15.70
CA HIS A 131 -1.82 3.39 16.90
C HIS A 131 -3.34 3.50 17.06
N GLU A 132 -4.12 3.15 16.03
CA GLU A 132 -5.59 3.27 15.99
C GLU A 132 -6.08 4.72 16.22
N ASP A 133 -5.17 5.69 16.11
CA ASP A 133 -5.40 7.13 16.29
C ASP A 133 -4.38 7.92 15.46
N TRP A 134 -4.84 8.56 14.39
CA TRP A 134 -3.99 9.35 13.51
C TRP A 134 -3.26 10.50 14.21
N ALA A 135 -3.79 11.03 15.32
CA ALA A 135 -3.06 12.05 16.09
C ALA A 135 -1.85 11.41 16.80
N ALA A 136 -2.03 10.22 17.39
CA ALA A 136 -0.94 9.45 17.99
C ALA A 136 0.09 9.02 16.94
N SER A 137 -0.34 8.53 15.77
CA SER A 137 0.56 8.19 14.65
C SER A 137 1.32 9.40 14.11
N THR A 138 0.66 10.55 14.02
CA THR A 138 1.33 11.81 13.64
C THR A 138 2.42 12.18 14.65
N ILE A 139 2.13 12.04 15.95
CA ILE A 139 3.12 12.29 17.01
C ILE A 139 4.28 11.30 16.90
N PHE A 140 4.00 10.01 16.71
CA PHE A 140 5.03 8.99 16.50
C PHE A 140 5.93 9.34 15.32
N LEU A 141 5.33 9.61 14.15
CA LEU A 141 6.05 9.98 12.92
C LEU A 141 6.96 11.21 13.14
N GLN A 142 6.49 12.20 13.89
CA GLN A 142 7.23 13.44 14.12
C GLN A 142 8.35 13.31 15.18
N THR A 143 8.19 12.43 16.16
CA THR A 143 9.00 12.48 17.39
C THR A 143 9.79 11.21 17.68
N SER A 144 9.37 10.06 17.16
CA SER A 144 9.97 8.75 17.47
C SER A 144 11.43 8.67 17.04
N GLU A 145 12.30 8.31 17.99
CA GLU A 145 13.72 8.04 17.70
C GLU A 145 13.88 6.70 16.97
N ASP A 146 13.04 5.72 17.27
CA ASP A 146 13.03 4.42 16.59
C ASP A 146 12.69 4.58 15.10
N PHE A 147 11.66 5.38 14.79
CA PHE A 147 11.31 5.69 13.40
C PHE A 147 12.42 6.48 12.70
N ARG A 148 13.03 7.45 13.39
CA ARG A 148 14.16 8.21 12.82
C ARG A 148 15.37 7.32 12.52
N ALA A 149 15.62 6.32 13.35
CA ALA A 149 16.72 5.38 13.16
C ALA A 149 16.44 4.35 12.07
N ASN A 150 15.19 3.95 11.88
CA ASN A 150 14.77 3.02 10.84
C ASN A 150 13.39 3.38 10.25
N PRO A 151 13.34 4.33 9.29
CA PRO A 151 12.08 4.77 8.69
C PRO A 151 11.49 3.76 7.68
N ILE A 152 12.27 2.72 7.32
CA ILE A 152 11.81 1.63 6.45
C ILE A 152 11.02 0.59 7.26
N GLY A 153 11.24 0.51 8.57
CA GLY A 153 10.61 -0.49 9.42
C GLY A 153 11.27 -1.86 9.39
N VAL A 154 10.53 -2.86 9.88
CA VAL A 154 11.00 -4.25 9.98
C VAL A 154 10.14 -5.18 9.14
N GLU A 155 10.78 -6.12 8.45
CA GLU A 155 10.04 -7.10 7.66
C GLU A 155 9.30 -8.11 8.53
N PHE A 156 8.14 -8.57 8.05
CA PHE A 156 7.36 -9.62 8.70
C PHE A 156 6.83 -10.67 7.71
N VAL A 157 6.64 -11.89 8.23
CA VAL A 157 5.94 -13.00 7.56
C VAL A 157 4.45 -12.97 7.96
N PRO A 158 3.51 -12.73 7.01
CA PRO A 158 2.09 -12.58 7.32
C PRO A 158 1.48 -13.79 8.02
N GLU A 159 1.93 -15.00 7.69
CA GLU A 159 1.43 -16.24 8.29
C GLU A 159 1.78 -16.39 9.76
N GLU A 160 3.00 -15.99 10.15
CA GLU A 160 3.44 -16.03 11.55
C GLU A 160 2.70 -14.96 12.36
N MET A 161 2.57 -13.76 11.81
CA MET A 161 1.82 -12.67 12.42
C MET A 161 0.34 -13.04 12.60
N LYS A 162 -0.28 -13.67 11.59
CA LYS A 162 -1.67 -14.14 11.66
C LYS A 162 -1.85 -15.24 12.70
N ALA A 163 -0.92 -16.18 12.80
CA ALA A 163 -0.98 -17.24 13.81
C ALA A 163 -1.02 -16.68 15.24
N ASP A 164 -0.23 -15.66 15.53
CA ASP A 164 -0.26 -14.99 16.82
C ASP A 164 -1.54 -14.18 17.03
N LEU A 165 -2.02 -13.47 16.01
CA LEU A 165 -3.28 -12.73 16.06
C LEU A 165 -4.47 -13.66 16.36
N ASP A 166 -4.52 -14.82 15.68
CA ASP A 166 -5.55 -15.85 15.88
C ASP A 166 -5.44 -16.53 17.25
N SER A 167 -4.27 -16.51 17.87
CA SER A 167 -4.08 -16.98 19.25
C SER A 167 -4.57 -15.97 20.31
N GLY A 168 -4.99 -14.78 19.88
CA GLY A 168 -5.60 -13.76 20.72
C GLY A 168 -4.67 -12.62 21.14
N LEU A 169 -3.49 -12.49 20.53
CA LEU A 169 -2.62 -11.33 20.79
C LEU A 169 -3.28 -10.04 20.26
N SER A 170 -3.15 -8.96 21.02
CA SER A 170 -3.59 -7.63 20.59
C SER A 170 -2.65 -7.04 19.53
N LEU A 171 -3.13 -6.07 18.76
CA LEU A 171 -2.31 -5.31 17.79
C LEU A 171 -1.01 -4.77 18.42
N LYS A 172 -1.10 -4.22 19.64
CA LYS A 172 0.05 -3.71 20.37
C LYS A 172 1.09 -4.80 20.70
N GLU A 173 0.64 -6.00 21.04
CA GLU A 173 1.53 -7.14 21.31
C GLU A 173 2.17 -7.67 20.03
N ILE A 174 1.39 -7.76 18.94
CA ILE A 174 1.88 -8.11 17.61
C ILE A 174 2.97 -7.13 17.16
N HIS A 175 2.69 -5.83 17.22
CA HIS A 175 3.61 -4.77 16.83
C HIS A 175 4.93 -4.86 17.62
N LYS A 176 4.85 -5.04 18.94
CA LYS A 176 6.03 -5.23 19.79
C LYS A 176 6.86 -6.46 19.40
N LYS A 177 6.20 -7.57 19.05
CA LYS A 177 6.88 -8.80 18.59
C LYS A 177 7.53 -8.60 17.22
N SER A 178 6.85 -7.92 16.31
CA SER A 178 7.37 -7.55 14.98
C SER A 178 8.69 -6.78 15.10
N TYR A 179 8.69 -5.71 15.90
CA TYR A 179 9.88 -4.88 16.16
C TYR A 179 11.00 -5.62 16.90
N ALA A 180 10.68 -6.68 17.65
CA ALA A 180 11.67 -7.57 18.24
C ALA A 180 12.24 -8.59 17.23
N GLY A 181 11.80 -8.57 15.98
CA GLY A 181 12.22 -9.46 14.90
C GLY A 181 11.57 -10.84 14.94
N ALA A 182 10.45 -11.00 15.66
CA ALA A 182 9.80 -12.30 15.83
C ALA A 182 9.26 -12.88 14.52
N TYR A 183 8.95 -12.04 13.54
CA TYR A 183 8.35 -12.42 12.25
C TYR A 183 9.31 -12.25 11.06
N LYS A 184 10.60 -12.06 11.32
CA LYS A 184 11.54 -11.71 10.27
C LYS A 184 11.66 -12.86 9.25
N PRO A 185 11.54 -12.59 7.93
CA PRO A 185 11.71 -13.63 6.92
C PRO A 185 13.14 -14.19 6.92
N GLU A 186 13.27 -15.48 6.59
CA GLU A 186 14.59 -16.13 6.43
C GLU A 186 15.43 -15.46 5.35
N THR A 187 14.78 -15.00 4.28
CA THR A 187 15.40 -14.25 3.18
C THR A 187 14.78 -12.85 3.10
N PRO A 188 15.42 -11.84 3.72
CA PRO A 188 15.04 -10.43 3.62
C PRO A 188 14.99 -9.92 2.18
N PHE A 189 14.07 -8.99 1.90
CA PHE A 189 14.02 -8.27 0.64
C PHE A 189 15.21 -7.30 0.51
N ASP A 190 15.77 -7.19 -0.70
CA ASP A 190 16.83 -6.22 -0.99
C ASP A 190 16.23 -4.85 -1.29
N PHE A 191 16.24 -3.98 -0.28
CA PHE A 191 15.73 -2.61 -0.39
C PHE A 191 16.68 -1.64 -1.10
N SER A 192 17.88 -2.05 -1.51
CA SER A 192 18.89 -1.13 -2.08
C SER A 192 18.40 -0.35 -3.30
N HIS A 193 17.45 -0.90 -4.07
CA HIS A 193 16.83 -0.23 -5.21
C HIS A 193 15.67 0.71 -4.85
N LEU A 194 15.14 0.60 -3.63
CA LEU A 194 14.06 1.45 -3.09
C LEU A 194 14.58 2.58 -2.20
N THR A 195 15.77 2.41 -1.61
CA THR A 195 16.27 3.26 -0.52
C THR A 195 17.43 4.16 -0.91
N THR A 196 17.80 4.27 -2.19
CA THR A 196 18.90 5.13 -2.65
C THR A 196 18.68 6.64 -2.39
N ALA A 197 17.58 7.02 -1.72
CA ALA A 197 17.18 8.39 -1.44
C ALA A 197 16.56 8.63 -0.04
N LEU A 198 16.82 7.76 0.96
CA LEU A 198 16.49 8.03 2.37
C LEU A 198 17.73 8.39 3.18
#